data_AF-A0A2S1XNP5-F1
#
_entry.id   AF-A0A2S1XNP5-F1
#
_cell.length_a   1.000
_cell.length_b   1.000
_cell.length_c   1.000
_cell.angle_alpha   90.00
_cell.angle_beta   90.00
_cell.angle_gamma   90.00
#
_symmetry.space_group_name_H-M   'P 1'
#
loop_
_entity.id
_entity.type
_entity.pdbx_description
1 polymer ?
#
loop_
_entity_poly.entity_id
_entity_poly.type
_entity_poly.pdbx_seq_one_letter_code
_entity_poly.pdbx_strand_id
1 'polypeptide(L)'
;MSDAGPTLTPATLRARILHEDEDVFIIDKPAGLAVHKAGRITDHLDLYLPFLAEADGTPPRLAHRLDRDTAGCLVLGRSPWALKRLGDMFAAGHVEKTYWAVSEGIPEEAEGVIDFPLLKLLIPGAWNIVTHPTGQPAVTHYRVLGTGDGRAWLELRPRTGRTHQLRVHSAAIGCPLVGEPYYGPVRVPPGNLHLLARSVSFTMAFDREPVTALAPPPPHMRDALAACGWTEQSGR
;
A
#
# COMPACT_ATOMS: atom_id res chain seq x y z
N MET A 1 1.23 -28.70 -8.62
CA MET A 1 0.04 -28.14 -9.28
C MET A 1 -1.07 -28.13 -8.23
N SER A 2 -1.19 -27.04 -7.48
CA SER A 2 -2.30 -26.86 -6.55
C SER A 2 -3.39 -26.09 -7.27
N ASP A 3 -4.49 -26.78 -7.54
CA ASP A 3 -5.77 -26.23 -7.96
C ASP A 3 -6.36 -25.44 -6.79
N ALA A 4 -5.83 -24.25 -6.55
CA ALA A 4 -6.45 -23.28 -5.66
C ALA A 4 -7.43 -22.50 -6.51
N GLY A 5 -8.73 -22.62 -6.22
CA GLY A 5 -9.77 -21.82 -6.83
C GLY A 5 -9.50 -20.32 -6.71
N PRO A 6 -10.31 -19.45 -7.35
CA PRO A 6 -10.07 -18.02 -7.36
C PRO A 6 -9.94 -17.49 -5.92
N THR A 7 -8.86 -16.75 -5.66
CA THR A 7 -8.53 -16.21 -4.34
C THR A 7 -9.59 -15.21 -3.86
N LEU A 8 -10.30 -14.59 -4.80
CA LEU A 8 -11.46 -13.74 -4.52
C LEU A 8 -12.68 -14.25 -5.31
N THR A 9 -13.83 -14.26 -4.64
CA THR A 9 -15.14 -14.48 -5.27
C THR A 9 -15.85 -13.13 -5.41
N PRO A 10 -16.94 -13.03 -6.20
CA PRO A 10 -17.70 -11.79 -6.29
C PRO A 10 -18.15 -11.27 -4.93
N ALA A 11 -18.65 -12.15 -4.06
CA ALA A 11 -19.10 -11.79 -2.72
C ALA A 11 -17.95 -11.29 -1.83
N THR A 12 -16.79 -11.97 -1.85
CA THR A 12 -15.66 -11.57 -1.00
C THR A 12 -14.97 -10.30 -1.50
N LEU A 13 -14.96 -10.03 -2.80
CA LEU A 13 -14.46 -8.76 -3.33
C LEU A 13 -15.42 -7.61 -3.00
N ARG A 14 -16.74 -7.78 -3.16
CA ARG A 14 -17.72 -6.73 -2.81
C ARG A 14 -17.72 -6.41 -1.32
N ALA A 15 -17.54 -7.41 -0.45
CA ALA A 15 -17.40 -7.20 0.99
C ALA A 15 -16.14 -6.40 1.39
N ARG A 16 -15.19 -6.20 0.46
CA ARG A 16 -13.96 -5.40 0.67
C ARG A 16 -14.09 -3.96 0.15
N ILE A 17 -15.23 -3.55 -0.41
CA ILE A 17 -15.45 -2.17 -0.82
C ILE A 17 -15.51 -1.29 0.43
N LEU A 18 -14.62 -0.29 0.49
CA LEU A 18 -14.55 0.72 1.53
C LEU A 18 -15.31 1.99 1.15
N HIS A 19 -15.38 2.28 -0.15
CA HIS A 19 -16.11 3.42 -0.72
C HIS A 19 -16.55 3.09 -2.14
N GLU A 20 -17.75 3.54 -2.50
CA GLU A 20 -18.31 3.42 -3.83
C GLU A 20 -19.11 4.68 -4.17
N ASP A 21 -18.79 5.30 -5.29
CA ASP A 21 -19.59 6.36 -5.90
C ASP A 21 -19.60 6.23 -7.44
N GLU A 22 -20.08 7.27 -8.13
CA GLU A 22 -20.18 7.33 -9.59
C GLU A 22 -18.82 7.21 -10.30
N ASP A 23 -17.75 7.75 -9.71
CA ASP A 23 -16.44 7.90 -10.32
C ASP A 23 -15.45 6.82 -9.88
N VAL A 24 -15.53 6.37 -8.62
CA VAL A 24 -14.51 5.53 -8.01
C VAL A 24 -15.07 4.38 -7.16
N PHE A 25 -14.27 3.31 -7.10
CA PHE A 25 -14.29 2.38 -5.98
C PHE A 25 -13.00 2.56 -5.17
N ILE A 26 -13.10 2.42 -3.86
CA ILE A 26 -11.93 2.17 -3.01
C ILE A 26 -12.13 0.84 -2.33
N ILE A 27 -11.19 -0.09 -2.52
CA ILE A 27 -11.24 -1.40 -1.89
C ILE A 27 -10.16 -1.53 -0.82
N ASP A 28 -10.42 -2.34 0.19
CA ASP A 28 -9.36 -2.95 0.99
C ASP A 28 -8.74 -4.05 0.12
N LYS A 29 -7.48 -3.89 -0.30
CA LYS A 29 -6.74 -4.94 -1.01
C LYS A 29 -6.15 -5.91 0.01
N PRO A 30 -6.34 -7.24 -0.13
CA PRO A 30 -5.67 -8.19 0.76
C PRO A 30 -4.15 -8.19 0.54
N ALA A 31 -3.38 -8.41 1.60
CA ALA A 31 -1.96 -8.76 1.46
C ALA A 31 -1.80 -10.11 0.74
N GLY A 32 -0.71 -10.29 0.00
CA GLY A 32 -0.40 -11.50 -0.75
C GLY A 32 -0.94 -11.50 -2.19
N LEU A 33 -1.90 -10.62 -2.51
CA LEU A 33 -2.46 -10.49 -3.86
C LEU A 33 -1.78 -9.36 -4.64
N ALA A 34 -1.16 -9.69 -5.77
CA ALA A 34 -0.59 -8.70 -6.69
C ALA A 34 -1.71 -7.95 -7.41
N VAL A 35 -1.49 -6.67 -7.75
CA VAL A 35 -2.54 -5.90 -8.45
C VAL A 35 -2.65 -6.27 -9.93
N HIS A 36 -1.52 -6.55 -10.59
CA HIS A 36 -1.47 -6.90 -12.03
C HIS A 36 -0.47 -8.04 -12.29
N LYS A 37 -0.53 -8.63 -13.48
CA LYS A 37 0.38 -9.68 -13.94
C LYS A 37 1.84 -9.17 -13.99
N ALA A 38 2.73 -9.78 -13.22
CA ALA A 38 4.16 -9.50 -13.27
C ALA A 38 4.99 -10.79 -13.21
N GLY A 39 5.83 -11.03 -14.21
CA GLY A 39 6.66 -12.23 -14.30
C GLY A 39 5.84 -13.52 -14.30
N ARG A 40 6.07 -14.40 -13.32
CA ARG A 40 5.37 -15.68 -13.14
C ARG A 40 4.09 -15.59 -12.29
N ILE A 41 3.68 -14.39 -11.88
CA ILE A 41 2.46 -14.19 -11.10
C ILE A 41 1.25 -14.44 -12.01
N THR A 42 0.49 -15.49 -11.71
CA THR A 42 -0.72 -15.88 -12.45
C THR A 42 -1.99 -15.42 -11.77
N ASP A 43 -2.01 -15.32 -10.43
CA ASP A 43 -3.13 -14.82 -9.65
C ASP A 43 -2.91 -13.35 -9.23
N HIS A 44 -3.83 -12.47 -9.65
CA HIS A 44 -3.72 -11.03 -9.48
C HIS A 44 -5.08 -10.33 -9.57
N LEU A 45 -5.19 -9.14 -8.96
CA LEU A 45 -6.44 -8.42 -8.77
C LEU A 45 -7.17 -8.09 -10.07
N ASP A 46 -6.47 -7.74 -11.15
CA ASP A 46 -7.12 -7.43 -12.44
C ASP A 46 -8.06 -8.53 -12.93
N LEU A 47 -7.81 -9.80 -12.58
CA LEU A 47 -8.68 -10.93 -12.93
C LEU A 47 -10.05 -10.88 -12.22
N TYR A 48 -10.12 -10.20 -11.08
CA TYR A 48 -11.30 -10.14 -10.22
C TYR A 48 -12.08 -8.84 -10.38
N LEU A 49 -11.50 -7.79 -10.97
CA LEU A 49 -12.19 -6.51 -11.23
C LEU A 49 -13.48 -6.66 -12.06
N PRO A 50 -13.64 -7.62 -12.99
CA PRO A 50 -14.93 -7.92 -13.63
C PRO A 50 -16.07 -8.24 -12.66
N PHE A 51 -15.80 -8.68 -11.43
CA PHE A 51 -16.85 -8.90 -10.42
C PHE A 51 -17.43 -7.60 -9.84
N LEU A 52 -16.77 -6.47 -10.10
CA LEU A 52 -17.23 -5.12 -9.77
C LEU A 52 -17.80 -4.39 -11.01
N ALA A 53 -17.97 -5.08 -12.14
CA ALA A 53 -18.62 -4.48 -13.28
C ALA A 53 -20.09 -4.15 -12.96
N GLU A 54 -20.53 -3.02 -13.48
CA GLU A 54 -21.90 -2.53 -13.34
C GLU A 54 -22.79 -3.06 -14.48
N ALA A 55 -24.03 -2.56 -14.58
CA ALA A 55 -25.02 -3.03 -15.55
C ALA A 55 -24.57 -2.89 -17.02
N ASP A 56 -23.67 -1.95 -17.33
CA ASP A 56 -23.10 -1.76 -18.66
C ASP A 56 -21.97 -2.76 -18.99
N GLY A 57 -21.58 -3.60 -18.02
CA GLY A 57 -20.51 -4.59 -18.14
C GLY A 57 -19.10 -4.02 -18.09
N THR A 58 -18.92 -2.71 -17.84
CA THR A 58 -17.59 -2.10 -17.78
C THR A 58 -16.97 -2.30 -16.40
N PRO A 59 -15.85 -3.03 -16.25
CA PRO A 59 -15.18 -3.15 -14.96
C PRO A 59 -14.41 -1.87 -14.61
N PRO A 60 -14.30 -1.54 -13.31
CA PRO A 60 -13.38 -0.49 -12.88
C PRO A 60 -11.93 -0.93 -13.14
N ARG A 61 -11.01 0.04 -13.23
CA ARG A 61 -9.58 -0.23 -13.47
C ARG A 61 -8.69 0.40 -12.40
N LEU A 62 -7.48 -0.14 -12.24
CA LEU A 62 -6.47 0.37 -11.30
C LEU A 62 -6.11 1.83 -11.60
N ALA A 63 -6.29 2.72 -10.62
CA ALA A 63 -5.80 4.10 -10.72
C ALA A 63 -4.35 4.24 -10.22
N HIS A 64 -3.95 3.36 -9.31
CA HIS A 64 -2.59 3.24 -8.80
C HIS A 64 -2.30 1.79 -8.41
N ARG A 65 -1.12 1.53 -7.84
CA ARG A 65 -0.69 0.19 -7.45
C ARG A 65 -0.17 0.16 -6.03
N LEU A 66 -0.45 -0.95 -5.36
CA LEU A 66 0.22 -1.38 -4.14
C LEU A 66 1.12 -2.58 -4.44
N ASP A 67 2.14 -2.80 -3.61
CA ASP A 67 2.93 -4.03 -3.67
C ASP A 67 2.05 -5.24 -3.32
N ARG A 68 2.47 -6.43 -3.77
CA ARG A 68 1.75 -7.69 -3.54
C ARG A 68 1.39 -7.88 -2.06
N ASP A 69 2.37 -7.71 -1.19
CA ASP A 69 2.22 -8.00 0.25
C ASP A 69 1.75 -6.79 1.07
N THR A 70 1.54 -5.62 0.44
CA THR A 70 0.93 -4.46 1.09
C THR A 70 -0.59 -4.60 1.08
N ALA A 71 -1.25 -4.48 2.24
CA ALA A 71 -2.71 -4.47 2.34
C ALA A 71 -3.26 -3.03 2.25
N GLY A 72 -4.59 -2.88 2.12
CA GLY A 72 -5.28 -1.62 2.39
C GLY A 72 -5.85 -0.90 1.17
N CYS A 73 -6.12 0.40 1.33
CA CYS A 73 -6.84 1.24 0.37
C CYS A 73 -6.20 1.22 -1.02
N LEU A 74 -6.93 0.68 -1.99
CA LEU A 74 -6.60 0.73 -3.41
C LEU A 74 -7.74 1.41 -4.16
N VAL A 75 -7.41 2.45 -4.93
CA VAL A 75 -8.39 3.27 -5.66
C VAL A 75 -8.52 2.72 -7.08
N LEU A 76 -9.76 2.53 -7.51
CA LEU A 76 -10.14 2.09 -8.84
C LEU A 76 -11.00 3.17 -9.50
N GLY A 77 -10.74 3.49 -10.76
CA GLY A 77 -11.57 4.40 -11.55
C GLY A 77 -12.63 3.64 -12.34
N ARG A 78 -13.88 4.14 -12.31
CA ARG A 78 -15.04 3.53 -12.98
C ARG A 78 -15.20 3.95 -14.44
N SER A 79 -14.58 5.07 -14.83
CA SER A 79 -14.66 5.61 -16.19
C SER A 79 -13.28 6.02 -16.74
N PRO A 80 -13.11 6.15 -18.07
CA PRO A 80 -11.89 6.71 -18.66
C PRO A 80 -11.54 8.10 -18.13
N TRP A 81 -12.55 8.95 -17.89
CA TRP A 81 -12.37 10.27 -17.30
C TRP A 81 -11.82 10.17 -15.88
N ALA A 82 -12.44 9.36 -15.02
CA ALA A 82 -12.02 9.18 -13.64
C ALA A 82 -10.59 8.64 -13.56
N LEU A 83 -10.24 7.66 -14.39
CA LEU A 83 -8.89 7.10 -14.45
C LEU A 83 -7.84 8.13 -14.85
N LYS A 84 -8.11 8.94 -15.88
CA LYS A 84 -7.20 10.00 -16.28
C LYS A 84 -7.01 11.00 -15.13
N ARG A 85 -8.11 11.44 -14.53
CA ARG A 85 -8.12 12.40 -13.42
C ARG A 85 -7.33 11.88 -12.22
N LEU A 86 -7.60 10.66 -11.78
CA LEU A 86 -6.87 10.02 -10.68
C LEU A 86 -5.38 9.88 -11.01
N GLY A 87 -5.03 9.46 -12.22
CA GLY A 87 -3.64 9.36 -12.67
C GLY A 87 -2.89 10.69 -12.55
N ASP A 88 -3.51 11.78 -13.03
CA ASP A 88 -2.96 13.14 -12.91
C ASP A 88 -2.79 13.54 -11.43
N MET A 89 -3.77 13.23 -10.56
CA MET A 89 -3.73 13.55 -9.14
C MET A 89 -2.65 12.77 -8.38
N PHE A 90 -2.49 11.47 -8.64
CA PHE A 90 -1.42 10.66 -8.06
C PHE A 90 -0.04 11.16 -8.51
N ALA A 91 0.11 11.52 -9.79
CA ALA A 91 1.35 12.06 -10.33
C ALA A 91 1.71 13.43 -9.72
N ALA A 92 0.70 14.29 -9.51
CA ALA A 92 0.87 15.61 -8.90
C ALA A 92 1.00 15.59 -7.36
N GLY A 93 0.77 14.44 -6.71
CA GLY A 93 0.79 14.35 -5.25
C GLY A 93 -0.43 14.97 -4.57
N HIS A 94 -1.55 15.13 -5.29
CA HIS A 94 -2.81 15.66 -4.77
C HIS A 94 -3.69 14.60 -4.07
N VAL A 95 -3.16 13.40 -3.88
CA VAL A 95 -3.82 12.33 -3.12
C VAL A 95 -3.09 12.16 -1.80
N GLU A 96 -3.80 12.44 -0.71
CA GLU A 96 -3.29 12.19 0.63
C GLU A 96 -3.31 10.69 0.90
N LYS A 97 -2.17 10.16 1.35
CA LYS A 97 -2.00 8.74 1.64
C LYS A 97 -1.36 8.59 3.00
N THR A 98 -2.00 7.80 3.86
CA THR A 98 -1.42 7.40 5.14
C THR A 98 -1.22 5.91 5.14
N TYR A 99 -0.04 5.48 5.55
CA TYR A 99 0.30 4.09 5.74
C TYR A 99 0.57 3.82 7.21
N TRP A 100 0.17 2.65 7.68
CA TRP A 100 0.65 2.11 8.94
C TRP A 100 1.64 1.00 8.67
N ALA A 101 2.70 0.96 9.46
CA ALA A 101 3.69 -0.11 9.40
C ALA A 101 4.11 -0.52 10.82
N VAL A 102 4.67 -1.72 10.94
CA VAL A 102 5.44 -2.11 12.12
C VAL A 102 6.88 -2.33 11.68
N SER A 103 7.83 -1.65 12.32
CA SER A 103 9.27 -1.82 12.07
C SER A 103 9.93 -2.74 13.09
N GLU A 104 10.94 -3.47 12.65
CA GLU A 104 11.96 -4.04 13.53
C GLU A 104 12.90 -2.88 13.92
N GLY A 105 12.95 -2.55 15.21
CA GLY A 105 13.61 -1.34 15.70
C GLY A 105 12.69 -0.14 15.81
N ILE A 106 13.19 0.89 16.51
CA ILE A 106 12.49 2.14 16.81
C ILE A 106 13.35 3.27 16.22
N PRO A 107 12.78 4.16 15.38
CA PRO A 107 13.49 5.35 14.92
C PRO A 107 13.99 6.19 16.09
N GLU A 108 15.14 6.84 15.95
CA GLU A 108 15.74 7.67 17.01
C GLU A 108 14.81 8.84 17.39
N GLU A 109 14.20 9.48 16.40
CA GLU A 109 13.25 10.57 16.58
C GLU A 109 11.79 10.08 16.50
N ALA A 110 10.91 10.71 17.28
CA ALA A 110 9.49 10.36 17.29
C ALA A 110 8.76 10.74 15.98
N GLU A 111 9.30 11.69 15.22
CA GLU A 111 8.81 12.07 13.89
C GLU A 111 9.96 12.60 13.03
N GLY A 112 9.81 12.53 11.71
CA GLY A 112 10.84 13.05 10.83
C GLY A 112 10.53 12.88 9.34
N VAL A 113 11.54 13.20 8.53
CA VAL A 113 11.48 13.10 7.07
C VAL A 113 12.61 12.22 6.58
N ILE A 114 12.26 11.20 5.79
CA ILE A 114 13.20 10.35 5.08
C ILE A 114 13.24 10.82 3.63
N ASP A 115 14.30 11.51 3.26
CA ASP A 115 14.56 12.07 1.93
C ASP A 115 15.79 11.41 1.32
N PHE A 116 15.60 10.17 0.84
CA PHE A 116 16.65 9.40 0.18
C PHE A 116 16.19 9.04 -1.24
N PRO A 117 16.84 9.59 -2.30
CA PRO A 117 16.47 9.27 -3.67
C PRO A 117 16.66 7.78 -3.96
N LEU A 118 15.77 7.21 -4.77
CA LEU A 118 15.68 5.77 -5.02
C LEU A 118 16.06 5.40 -6.45
N LEU A 119 17.03 4.51 -6.58
CA LEU A 119 17.52 4.01 -7.86
C LEU A 119 17.12 2.54 -8.05
N LYS A 120 16.56 2.23 -9.20
CA LYS A 120 16.34 0.84 -9.62
C LYS A 120 17.63 0.29 -10.21
N LEU A 121 18.20 -0.72 -9.56
CA LEU A 121 19.37 -1.44 -10.04
C LEU A 121 18.93 -2.72 -10.75
N LEU A 122 19.46 -2.94 -11.94
CA LEU A 122 19.31 -4.18 -12.70
C LEU A 122 20.57 -5.01 -12.48
N ILE A 123 20.41 -6.26 -12.05
CA ILE A 123 21.47 -7.24 -11.89
C ILE A 123 21.10 -8.48 -12.71
N PRO A 124 22.06 -9.31 -13.17
CA PRO A 124 21.75 -10.49 -13.96
C PRO A 124 20.69 -11.37 -13.28
N GLY A 125 19.52 -11.50 -13.92
CA GLY A 125 18.40 -12.32 -13.43
C GLY A 125 17.56 -11.71 -12.30
N ALA A 126 17.86 -10.49 -11.82
CA ALA A 126 17.11 -9.84 -10.74
C ALA A 126 17.14 -8.31 -10.83
N TRP A 127 16.39 -7.65 -9.95
CA TRP A 127 16.45 -6.20 -9.79
C TRP A 127 16.26 -5.85 -8.33
N ASN A 128 16.77 -4.70 -7.93
CA ASN A 128 16.57 -4.16 -6.59
C ASN A 128 16.31 -2.65 -6.62
N ILE A 129 15.82 -2.10 -5.52
CA ILE A 129 15.74 -0.66 -5.29
C ILE A 129 16.72 -0.32 -4.17
N VAL A 130 17.54 0.70 -4.37
CA VAL A 130 18.50 1.18 -3.37
C VAL A 130 18.40 2.69 -3.20
N THR A 131 18.82 3.18 -2.04
CA THR A 131 19.08 4.60 -1.84
C THR A 131 20.35 4.99 -2.59
N HIS A 132 20.27 5.98 -3.48
CA HIS A 132 21.42 6.43 -4.25
C HIS A 132 21.25 7.90 -4.66
N PRO A 133 22.30 8.75 -4.59
CA PRO A 133 22.18 10.18 -4.91
C PRO A 133 21.66 10.49 -6.32
N THR A 134 21.89 9.61 -7.29
CA THR A 134 21.38 9.74 -8.67
C THR A 134 20.02 9.07 -8.90
N GLY A 135 19.38 8.58 -7.83
CA GLY A 135 18.05 7.99 -7.86
C GLY A 135 16.96 9.01 -8.12
N GLN A 136 15.73 8.54 -8.31
CA GLN A 136 14.56 9.41 -8.40
C GLN A 136 14.26 10.01 -7.02
N PRO A 137 13.96 11.32 -6.92
CA PRO A 137 13.55 11.93 -5.66
C PRO A 137 12.41 11.16 -4.99
N ALA A 138 12.58 10.90 -3.70
CA ALA A 138 11.64 10.15 -2.90
C ALA A 138 11.61 10.71 -1.47
N VAL A 139 10.43 11.07 -1.00
CA VAL A 139 10.23 11.69 0.32
C VAL A 139 9.10 11.01 1.06
N THR A 140 9.38 10.62 2.30
CA THR A 140 8.42 10.00 3.22
C THR A 140 8.49 10.71 4.56
N HIS A 141 7.38 11.28 5.03
CA HIS A 141 7.27 11.70 6.42
C HIS A 141 6.88 10.50 7.28
N TYR A 142 7.39 10.44 8.50
CA TYR A 142 7.01 9.41 9.47
C TYR A 142 6.70 10.01 10.83
N ARG A 143 5.91 9.28 11.60
CA ARG A 143 5.64 9.52 13.02
C ARG A 143 5.51 8.18 13.73
N VAL A 144 6.13 8.05 14.89
CA VAL A 144 5.99 6.91 15.81
C VAL A 144 4.68 7.08 16.56
N LEU A 145 3.76 6.12 16.40
CA LEU A 145 2.46 6.12 17.06
C LEU A 145 2.48 5.31 18.37
N GLY A 146 3.43 4.39 18.50
CA GLY A 146 3.65 3.61 19.70
C GLY A 146 4.82 2.64 19.53
N THR A 147 5.32 2.12 20.64
CA THR A 147 6.49 1.23 20.68
C THR A 147 6.28 0.11 21.67
N GLY A 148 6.83 -1.07 21.39
CA GLY A 148 6.81 -2.21 22.29
C GLY A 148 7.65 -3.35 21.73
N ASP A 149 8.25 -4.17 22.60
CA ASP A 149 9.09 -5.32 22.23
C ASP A 149 10.21 -4.99 21.22
N GLY A 150 10.81 -3.81 21.34
CA GLY A 150 11.85 -3.33 20.41
C GLY A 150 11.36 -2.98 19.01
N ARG A 151 10.04 -2.85 18.82
CA ARG A 151 9.38 -2.47 17.57
C ARG A 151 8.67 -1.13 17.70
N ALA A 152 8.41 -0.51 16.56
CA ALA A 152 7.60 0.70 16.47
C ALA A 152 6.41 0.50 15.53
N TRP A 153 5.25 0.98 15.95
CA TRP A 153 4.12 1.24 15.08
C TRP A 153 4.30 2.63 14.48
N LEU A 154 4.46 2.67 13.15
CA LEU A 154 4.75 3.88 12.40
C LEU A 154 3.53 4.31 11.58
N GLU A 155 3.30 5.61 11.57
CA GLU A 155 2.54 6.28 10.52
C GLU A 155 3.52 6.79 9.46
N LEU A 156 3.28 6.45 8.20
CA LEU A 156 4.11 6.87 7.06
C LEU A 156 3.25 7.63 6.06
N ARG A 157 3.67 8.84 5.67
CA ARG A 157 2.99 9.70 4.68
C ARG A 157 3.94 9.98 3.51
N PRO A 158 3.89 9.19 2.43
CA PRO A 158 4.76 9.38 1.28
C PRO A 158 4.29 10.56 0.42
N ARG A 159 5.16 11.55 0.21
CA ARG A 159 4.93 12.67 -0.73
C ARG A 159 5.10 12.24 -2.17
N THR A 160 5.97 11.27 -2.41
CA THR A 160 6.21 10.63 -3.71
C THR A 160 5.60 9.21 -3.75
N GLY A 161 5.73 8.51 -4.88
CA GLY A 161 5.16 7.16 -5.07
C GLY A 161 6.12 6.21 -5.78
N ARG A 162 7.37 6.09 -5.31
CA ARG A 162 8.37 5.22 -5.95
C ARG A 162 8.17 3.75 -5.57
N THR A 163 8.62 2.86 -6.45
CA THR A 163 8.57 1.40 -6.20
C THR A 163 9.26 1.05 -4.89
N HIS A 164 8.57 0.32 -4.02
CA HIS A 164 9.04 -0.11 -2.69
C HIS A 164 9.48 1.03 -1.75
N GLN A 165 9.07 2.28 -2.02
CA GLN A 165 9.60 3.46 -1.33
C GLN A 165 9.60 3.34 0.20
N LEU A 166 8.43 3.05 0.79
CA LEU A 166 8.28 2.98 2.25
C LEU A 166 9.16 1.88 2.86
N ARG A 167 9.30 0.76 2.16
CA ARG A 167 10.08 -0.40 2.59
C ARG A 167 11.57 -0.08 2.60
N VAL A 168 12.06 0.52 1.50
CA VAL A 168 13.47 0.94 1.37
C VAL A 168 13.81 2.07 2.32
N HIS A 169 12.93 3.07 2.46
CA HIS A 169 13.14 4.19 3.38
C HIS A 169 13.23 3.72 4.84
N SER A 170 12.31 2.85 5.26
CA SER A 170 12.31 2.33 6.63
C SER A 170 13.58 1.52 6.91
N ALA A 171 14.01 0.67 5.96
CA ALA A 171 15.27 -0.03 6.07
C ALA A 171 16.49 0.90 6.10
N ALA A 172 16.50 1.97 5.30
CA ALA A 172 17.61 2.91 5.20
C ALA A 172 17.86 3.70 6.49
N ILE A 173 16.83 3.91 7.32
CA ILE A 173 16.97 4.50 8.66
C ILE A 173 17.24 3.46 9.75
N GLY A 174 17.55 2.21 9.38
CA GLY A 174 17.83 1.13 10.33
C GLY A 174 16.58 0.49 10.94
N CYS A 175 15.39 0.79 10.45
CA CYS A 175 14.10 0.29 10.96
C CYS A 175 13.34 -0.49 9.87
N PRO A 176 13.88 -1.59 9.32
CA PRO A 176 13.19 -2.37 8.29
C PRO A 176 11.83 -2.86 8.80
N LEU A 177 10.87 -3.01 7.89
CA LEU A 177 9.52 -3.43 8.28
C LEU A 177 9.51 -4.89 8.75
N VAL A 178 8.64 -5.22 9.70
CA VAL A 178 8.41 -6.62 10.13
C VAL A 178 7.99 -7.45 8.91
N GLY A 179 8.65 -8.59 8.74
CA GLY A 179 8.47 -9.49 7.61
C GLY A 179 8.97 -8.96 6.27
N GLU A 180 9.86 -7.96 6.25
CA GLU A 180 10.48 -7.42 5.05
C GLU A 180 11.39 -8.46 4.36
N PRO A 181 11.04 -8.95 3.16
CA PRO A 181 11.78 -10.04 2.50
C PRO A 181 13.06 -9.62 1.77
N TYR A 182 13.25 -8.32 1.47
CA TYR A 182 14.33 -7.88 0.56
C TYR A 182 15.25 -6.81 1.14
N TYR A 183 14.73 -5.94 2.02
CA TYR A 183 15.43 -4.76 2.49
C TYR A 183 15.92 -4.85 3.94
N GLY A 184 15.60 -5.94 4.65
CA GLY A 184 16.08 -6.19 6.01
C GLY A 184 17.49 -6.79 6.05
N PRO A 185 18.13 -6.81 7.23
CA PRO A 185 19.44 -7.43 7.43
C PRO A 185 19.43 -8.95 7.21
N VAL A 186 18.26 -9.58 7.44
CA VAL A 186 18.03 -11.01 7.24
C VAL A 186 16.94 -11.19 6.19
N ARG A 187 17.22 -12.06 5.21
CA ARG A 187 16.25 -12.39 4.18
C ARG A 187 15.23 -13.39 4.71
N VAL A 188 13.95 -13.02 4.65
CA VAL A 188 12.83 -13.88 5.03
C VAL A 188 11.93 -14.20 3.82
N PRO A 189 11.14 -15.28 3.85
CA PRO A 189 10.15 -15.55 2.82
C PRO A 189 9.13 -14.40 2.71
N PRO A 190 8.68 -14.04 1.49
CA PRO A 190 7.68 -13.01 1.31
C PRO A 190 6.28 -13.52 1.72
N GLY A 191 5.38 -12.62 2.10
CA GLY A 191 3.99 -12.94 2.44
C GLY A 191 3.52 -12.52 3.84
N ASN A 192 4.41 -11.99 4.68
CA ASN A 192 4.07 -11.48 6.00
C ASN A 192 4.55 -10.03 6.21
N LEU A 193 4.38 -9.16 5.21
CA LEU A 193 4.84 -7.77 5.30
C LEU A 193 3.89 -6.95 6.19
N HIS A 194 4.41 -6.27 7.21
CA HIS A 194 3.63 -5.40 8.09
C HIS A 194 3.55 -3.98 7.53
N LEU A 195 2.83 -3.83 6.41
CA LEU A 195 2.58 -2.55 5.74
C LEU A 195 1.13 -2.47 5.25
N LEU A 196 0.43 -1.44 5.69
CA LEU A 196 -0.97 -1.17 5.42
C LEU A 196 -1.11 0.21 4.79
N ALA A 197 -1.71 0.31 3.60
CA ALA A 197 -2.27 1.54 3.05
C ALA A 197 -3.53 1.89 3.85
N ARG A 198 -3.34 2.58 4.98
CA ARG A 198 -4.36 2.78 6.01
C ARG A 198 -5.48 3.69 5.54
N SER A 199 -5.15 4.82 4.92
CA SER A 199 -6.17 5.74 4.40
C SER A 199 -5.72 6.41 3.12
N VAL A 200 -6.72 6.80 2.34
CA VAL A 200 -6.57 7.64 1.16
C VAL A 200 -7.64 8.71 1.18
N SER A 201 -7.27 9.95 0.84
CA SER A 201 -8.21 11.07 0.73
C SER A 201 -7.87 11.94 -0.47
N PHE A 202 -8.89 12.35 -1.22
CA PHE A 202 -8.76 13.20 -2.40
C PHE A 202 -10.10 13.80 -2.82
N THR A 203 -10.07 14.84 -3.65
CA THR A 203 -11.29 15.46 -4.20
C THR A 203 -11.25 15.42 -5.73
N MET A 204 -12.23 14.76 -6.35
CA MET A 204 -12.26 14.53 -7.81
C MET A 204 -12.36 15.83 -8.61
N ALA A 205 -13.18 16.78 -8.16
CA ALA A 205 -13.33 18.11 -8.76
C ALA A 205 -13.68 19.14 -7.66
N PHE A 206 -13.47 20.43 -7.93
CA PHE A 206 -13.63 21.50 -6.92
C PHE A 206 -15.04 21.57 -6.30
N ASP A 207 -16.05 21.18 -7.06
CA ASP A 207 -17.46 21.15 -6.69
C ASP A 207 -17.93 19.81 -6.10
N ARG A 208 -17.04 18.83 -5.97
CA ARG A 208 -17.33 17.51 -5.40
C ARG A 208 -16.87 17.45 -3.94
N GLU A 209 -17.61 16.68 -3.14
CA GLU A 209 -17.20 16.37 -1.77
C GLU A 209 -15.88 15.56 -1.76
N PRO A 210 -15.05 15.70 -0.71
CA PRO A 210 -13.87 14.85 -0.55
C PRO A 210 -14.24 13.38 -0.41
N VAL A 211 -13.54 12.53 -1.17
CA VAL A 211 -13.59 11.08 -1.03
C VAL A 211 -12.54 10.66 -0.01
N THR A 212 -12.95 9.93 1.04
CA THR A 212 -12.04 9.38 2.05
C THR A 212 -12.40 7.92 2.34
N ALA A 213 -11.38 7.07 2.43
CA ALA A 213 -11.54 5.68 2.85
C ALA A 213 -10.48 5.27 3.87
N LEU A 214 -10.85 4.33 4.73
CA LEU A 214 -10.03 3.83 5.84
C LEU A 214 -10.04 2.30 5.84
N ALA A 215 -8.88 1.67 5.59
CA ALA A 215 -8.74 0.22 5.58
C ALA A 215 -8.34 -0.30 6.98
N PRO A 216 -9.03 -1.32 7.53
CA PRO A 216 -8.70 -1.87 8.84
C PRO A 216 -7.34 -2.58 8.85
N PRO A 217 -6.66 -2.68 10.01
CA PRO A 217 -5.48 -3.52 10.13
C PRO A 217 -5.75 -4.98 9.74
N PRO A 218 -4.97 -5.54 8.79
CA PRO A 218 -5.14 -6.93 8.37
C PRO A 218 -4.74 -7.85 9.52
N PRO A 219 -5.31 -9.07 9.62
CA PRO A 219 -5.11 -9.96 10.76
C PRO A 219 -3.64 -10.18 11.15
N HIS A 220 -2.74 -10.36 10.17
CA HIS A 220 -1.33 -10.64 10.42
C HIS A 220 -0.56 -9.49 11.08
N MET A 221 -1.08 -8.26 11.02
CA MET A 221 -0.44 -7.09 11.66
C MET A 221 -0.93 -6.84 13.09
N ARG A 222 -2.09 -7.39 13.49
CA ARG A 222 -2.82 -6.96 14.69
C ARG A 222 -2.03 -7.18 15.97
N ASP A 223 -1.42 -8.35 16.14
CA ASP A 223 -0.67 -8.68 17.36
C ASP A 223 0.55 -7.76 17.52
N ALA A 224 1.27 -7.50 16.42
CA ALA A 224 2.44 -6.63 16.44
C ALA A 224 2.05 -5.15 16.67
N LEU A 225 0.93 -4.70 16.11
CA LEU A 225 0.37 -3.38 16.39
C LEU A 225 -0.06 -3.26 17.86
N ALA A 226 -0.76 -4.26 18.39
CA ALA A 226 -1.22 -4.30 19.77
C ALA A 226 -0.06 -4.29 20.77
N ALA A 227 1.02 -5.02 20.48
CA ALA A 227 2.27 -4.97 21.25
C ALA A 227 2.88 -3.54 21.28
N CYS A 228 2.66 -2.75 20.23
CA CYS A 228 3.06 -1.34 20.17
C CYS A 228 1.99 -0.36 20.71
N GLY A 229 0.92 -0.85 21.36
CA GLY A 229 -0.11 0.00 21.99
C GLY A 229 -1.32 0.34 21.12
N TRP A 230 -1.46 -0.25 19.92
CA TRP A 230 -2.69 -0.10 19.13
C TRP A 230 -3.87 -0.81 19.81
N THR A 231 -5.03 -0.14 19.83
CA THR A 231 -6.31 -0.75 20.23
C THR A 231 -7.34 -0.51 19.12
N GLU A 232 -8.40 -1.33 19.06
CA GLU A 232 -9.48 -1.14 18.08
C GLU A 232 -10.19 0.23 18.22
N GLN A 233 -10.11 0.86 19.40
CA GLN A 233 -10.65 2.21 19.65
C GLN A 233 -9.72 3.31 19.11
N SER A 234 -8.40 3.06 19.05
CA SER A 234 -7.38 3.99 18.52
C SER A 234 -7.44 4.16 16.99
N GLY A 235 -8.37 3.46 16.30
CA GLY A 235 -8.45 3.37 14.84
C GLY A 235 -9.79 3.77 14.23
N ARG A 236 -10.60 4.58 14.93
CA ARG A 236 -11.75 5.28 14.34
C ARG A 236 -11.39 6.72 13.98
#